data_AF-A0A061I1F2-F1
#
_entry.id   AF-A0A061I1F2-F1
#
_cell.length_a   1.000
_cell.length_b   1.000
_cell.length_c   1.000
_cell.angle_alpha   90.00
_cell.angle_beta   90.00
_cell.angle_gamma   90.00
#
_symmetry.space_group_name_H-M   'P 1'
#
loop_
_entity.id
_entity.type
_entity.pdbx_description
1 polymer ?
#
loop_
_entity_poly.entity_id
_entity_poly.type
_entity_poly.pdbx_seq_one_letter_code
_entity_poly.pdbx_strand_id
1 'polypeptide(L)' 'IRSDKDNDIPIRYSITGVGADQPPMEVFSIDSMSGRMYVTRPMDREERASYH' A
#
# COMPACT_ATOMS: atom_id res chain seq x y z
N ILE A 1 -5.54 -13.13 -32.23
CA ILE A 1 -6.70 -13.36 -31.34
C ILE A 1 -6.38 -12.65 -30.02
N ARG A 2 -6.92 -11.43 -29.80
CA ARG A 2 -6.96 -10.85 -28.45
C ARG A 2 -8.31 -11.25 -27.88
N SER A 3 -8.31 -11.88 -26.71
CA SER A 3 -9.50 -12.33 -26.04
C SER A 3 -10.09 -11.14 -25.30
N ASP A 4 -11.35 -10.81 -25.59
CA ASP A 4 -12.09 -9.71 -24.96
C ASP A 4 -12.27 -9.91 -23.43
N LYS A 5 -11.82 -11.07 -22.91
CA LYS A 5 -11.86 -11.49 -21.51
C LYS A 5 -10.60 -11.15 -20.71
N ASP A 6 -9.57 -10.54 -21.30
CA ASP A 6 -8.35 -10.14 -20.58
C ASP A 6 -8.56 -8.90 -19.68
N ASN A 7 -9.70 -8.21 -19.81
CA ASN A 7 -9.98 -6.97 -19.08
C ASN A 7 -10.55 -7.17 -17.66
N ASP A 8 -10.87 -8.41 -17.26
CA ASP A 8 -11.58 -8.71 -16.01
C ASP A 8 -10.74 -9.50 -14.99
N ILE A 9 -9.40 -9.43 -15.07
CA ILE A 9 -8.57 -9.98 -13.98
C ILE A 9 -8.59 -8.96 -12.82
N PRO A 10 -9.19 -9.29 -11.66
CA PRO A 10 -9.19 -8.37 -10.54
C PRO A 10 -7.75 -8.17 -10.04
N ILE A 11 -7.26 -6.94 -10.22
CA ILE A 11 -5.94 -6.55 -9.72
C ILE A 11 -6.05 -6.40 -8.19
N ARG A 12 -5.11 -7.02 -7.47
CA ARG A 12 -4.95 -6.84 -6.03
C ARG A 12 -3.70 -6.04 -5.74
N TYR A 13 -3.86 -4.93 -5.02
CA TYR A 13 -2.75 -4.07 -4.59
C TYR A 13 -2.23 -4.49 -3.22
N SER A 14 -0.91 -4.45 -3.06
CA SER A 14 -0.21 -4.64 -1.77
C SER A 14 0.96 -3.67 -1.67
N ILE A 15 1.36 -3.35 -0.44
CA ILE A 15 2.51 -2.52 -0.13
C ILE A 15 3.47 -3.29 0.79
N THR A 16 4.76 -3.06 0.59
CA THR A 16 5.83 -3.64 1.41
C THR A 16 6.80 -2.53 1.82
N GLY A 17 7.65 -2.80 2.80
CA GLY A 17 8.59 -1.87 3.37
C GLY A 17 8.26 -1.47 4.80
N VAL A 18 9.16 -0.68 5.36
CA VAL A 18 9.03 -0.18 6.74
C VAL A 18 7.80 0.70 6.85
N GLY A 19 6.95 0.44 7.85
CA GLY A 19 5.66 1.14 7.97
C GLY A 19 4.50 0.38 7.34
N ALA A 20 4.74 -0.66 6.54
CA ALA A 20 3.72 -1.51 5.97
C ALA A 20 3.81 -2.93 6.55
N ASP A 21 4.65 -3.77 5.96
CA ASP A 21 4.88 -5.17 6.35
C ASP A 21 6.13 -5.35 7.23
N GLN A 22 6.95 -4.31 7.39
CA GLN A 22 8.15 -4.31 8.23
C GLN A 22 8.04 -3.34 9.41
N PRO A 23 8.65 -3.67 10.58
CA PRO A 23 8.64 -2.81 11.76
C PRO A 23 9.21 -1.39 11.54
N PRO A 24 8.59 -0.33 12.11
CA PRO A 24 7.30 -0.33 12.80
C PRO A 24 6.16 -0.65 11.81
N MET A 25 5.37 -1.69 12.11
CA MET A 25 4.28 -2.13 11.23
C MET A 25 3.09 -1.16 11.32
N GLU A 26 2.19 -1.26 10.34
CA GLU A 26 0.90 -0.58 10.35
C GLU A 26 0.97 0.96 10.41
N VAL A 27 2.00 1.63 9.89
CA VAL A 27 2.00 3.09 9.69
C VAL A 27 1.20 3.46 8.44
N PHE A 28 1.28 2.61 7.42
CA PHE A 28 0.61 2.75 6.14
C PHE A 28 -0.26 1.52 5.87
N SER A 29 -1.44 1.75 5.30
CA SER A 29 -2.35 0.69 4.83
C SER A 29 -2.80 0.96 3.40
N ILE A 30 -3.12 -0.10 2.66
CA ILE A 30 -3.63 -0.01 1.29
C ILE A 30 -4.93 -0.81 1.13
N ASP A 31 -5.90 -0.24 0.44
CA ASP A 31 -7.07 -0.96 -0.04
C ASP A 31 -6.67 -1.84 -1.24
N SER A 32 -6.74 -3.16 -1.05
CA SER A 32 -6.33 -4.12 -2.08
C SER A 32 -7.15 -4.08 -3.38
N MET A 33 -8.36 -3.50 -3.36
CA MET A 33 -9.25 -3.43 -4.53
C MET A 33 -9.13 -2.08 -5.25
N SER A 34 -9.00 -0.98 -4.51
CA SER A 34 -8.94 0.37 -5.08
C SER A 34 -7.53 0.94 -5.22
N GLY A 35 -6.54 0.34 -4.54
CA GLY A 35 -5.16 0.83 -4.49
C GLY A 35 -4.97 2.10 -3.65
N ARG A 36 -6.00 2.54 -2.92
CA ARG A 36 -5.93 3.74 -2.07
C ARG A 36 -5.08 3.49 -0.83
N MET A 37 -4.15 4.39 -0.56
CA MET A 37 -3.23 4.32 0.57
C MET A 37 -3.65 5.27 1.69
N TYR A 38 -3.51 4.85 2.93
CA TYR A 38 -3.87 5.60 4.13
C TYR A 38 -2.74 5.57 5.15
N VAL A 39 -2.71 6.61 5.99
CA VAL A 39 -1.87 6.67 7.18
C VAL A 39 -2.75 6.38 8.39
N THR A 40 -2.30 5.49 9.27
CA THR A 40 -3.08 5.00 10.41
C THR A 40 -2.85 5.80 11.69
N ARG A 41 -1.74 6.54 11.76
CA ARG A 41 -1.32 7.32 12.95
C ARG A 41 -0.66 8.64 12.55
N PRO A 42 -0.68 9.67 13.42
CA PRO A 42 0.08 10.89 13.20
C PRO A 42 1.56 10.59 13.02
N MET A 43 2.22 11.31 12.12
CA MET A 43 3.64 11.16 11.83
C MET A 43 4.40 12.38 12.32
N ASP A 44 5.49 12.14 13.04
CA ASP A 44 6.41 13.18 13.48
C ASP A 44 7.70 13.13 12.65
N ARG A 45 8.07 14.27 12.06
CA ARG A 45 9.28 14.40 11.25
C ARG A 45 10.55 14.26 12.09
N GLU A 46 10.49 14.61 13.38
CA GLU A 46 11.61 14.47 14.31
C GLU A 46 11.87 13.00 14.67
N GLU A 47 10.80 12.20 14.73
CA GLU A 47 10.90 10.74 14.93
C GLU A 47 11.41 10.05 13.65
N ARG A 48 10.85 10.40 12.47
CA ARG A 48 11.31 9.86 11.19
C ARG A 48 10.94 10.76 10.01
N ALA A 49 11.98 11.20 9.28
CA ALA A 49 11.81 12.10 8.15
C ALA A 49 11.43 11.41 6.81
N SER A 50 11.69 10.11 6.66
CA SER A 50 11.45 9.40 5.39
C SER A 50 11.22 7.89 5.54
N TYR A 51 10.45 7.34 4.61
CA TYR A 51 10.22 5.91 4.41
C TYR A 51 10.63 5.56 2.97
N HIS A 52 11.32 4.43 2.80
CA HIS A 52 11.86 3.95 1.52
C HIS A 52 11.36 2.53 1.26
#